data_AF-A0A1G4S3E2-F1
#
_entry.id   AF-A0A1G4S3E2-F1
#
_cell.length_a   1.000
_cell.length_b   1.000
_cell.length_c   1.000
_cell.angle_alpha   90.00
_cell.angle_beta   90.00
_cell.angle_gamma   90.00
#
_symmetry.space_group_name_H-M   'P 1'
#
loop_
_entity.id
_entity.type
_entity.pdbx_description
1 polymer ?
#
loop_
_entity_poly.entity_id
_entity_poly.type
_entity_poly.pdbx_seq_one_letter_code
_entity_poly.pdbx_strand_id
1 'polypeptide(L)' 'MKAPRGPDVSSELRWYPVVTLLQLTLDMAMATTAPIGYGHVYAPAHYIDAWIEVTAVDGWSAEQIARLKHHFESRP' A
#
# COMPACT_ATOMS: atom_id res chain seq x y z
N MET A 1 -8.77 11.79 -22.49
CA MET A 1 -9.32 10.53 -21.92
C MET A 1 -10.76 10.39 -22.35
N LYS A 2 -11.18 9.20 -22.79
CA LYS A 2 -12.55 8.93 -23.24
C LYS A 2 -13.43 8.53 -22.04
N ALA A 3 -14.68 8.98 -22.03
CA ALA A 3 -15.69 8.60 -21.04
C ALA A 3 -16.33 7.23 -21.38
N PRO A 4 -16.94 6.52 -20.42
CA PRO A 4 -17.02 6.85 -18.99
C PRO A 4 -15.69 6.63 -18.27
N ARG A 5 -15.44 7.42 -17.23
CA ARG A 5 -14.27 7.23 -16.34
C ARG A 5 -14.70 6.38 -15.15
N GLY A 6 -13.73 5.75 -14.48
CA GLY A 6 -14.00 5.04 -13.23
C GLY A 6 -14.62 5.98 -12.18
N PRO A 7 -15.43 5.45 -11.24
CA PRO A 7 -16.16 6.26 -10.27
C PRO A 7 -15.23 7.12 -9.39
N ASP A 8 -14.02 6.63 -9.12
CA ASP A 8 -13.01 7.32 -8.31
C ASP A 8 -12.16 8.33 -9.11
N VAL A 9 -12.39 8.46 -10.41
CA VAL A 9 -11.68 9.44 -11.24
C VAL A 9 -12.42 10.76 -11.21
N SER A 10 -11.82 11.76 -10.57
CA SER A 10 -12.36 13.13 -10.52
C SER A 10 -12.76 13.64 -11.92
N SER A 11 -13.94 14.29 -11.98
CA SER A 11 -14.43 14.98 -13.18
C SER A 11 -13.46 16.06 -13.66
N GLU A 12 -12.68 16.62 -12.74
CA GLU A 12 -11.71 17.68 -12.99
C GLU A 12 -10.39 17.15 -13.55
N LEU A 13 -10.13 15.84 -13.50
CA LEU A 13 -8.88 15.30 -14.03
C LEU A 13 -8.77 15.57 -15.54
N ARG A 14 -7.64 16.15 -15.96
CA ARG A 14 -7.28 16.39 -17.35
C ARG A 14 -5.95 15.70 -17.63
N TRP A 15 -5.90 14.93 -18.72
CA TRP A 15 -4.67 14.23 -19.14
C TRP A 15 -3.91 15.11 -20.12
N TYR A 16 -2.72 15.55 -19.72
CA TYR A 16 -1.79 16.28 -20.56
C TYR A 16 -0.57 15.38 -20.78
N PRO A 17 -0.41 14.73 -21.95
CA PRO A 17 0.49 13.58 -22.12
C PRO A 17 1.91 13.76 -21.56
N VAL A 18 2.52 14.92 -21.75
CA VAL A 18 3.87 15.17 -21.23
C VAL A 18 3.84 15.57 -19.75
N VAL A 19 2.97 16.51 -19.37
CA VAL A 19 2.92 17.04 -18.00
C VAL A 19 2.48 15.97 -17.01
N THR A 20 1.37 15.29 -17.29
CA THR A 20 0.83 14.26 -16.40
C THR A 20 1.77 13.05 -16.33
N LEU A 21 2.44 12.68 -17.43
CA LEU A 21 3.47 11.64 -17.40
C LEU A 21 4.64 12.02 -16.50
N LEU A 22 5.18 13.25 -16.64
CA LEU A 22 6.28 13.72 -15.80
C LEU A 22 5.88 13.79 -14.32
N GLN A 23 4.67 14.27 -14.03
CA GLN A 23 4.12 14.30 -12.66
C GLN A 23 4.06 12.89 -12.06
N LEU A 24 3.51 11.92 -12.79
CA LEU A 24 3.44 10.52 -12.34
C LEU A 24 4.82 9.90 -12.14
N THR A 25 5.76 10.15 -13.05
CA THR A 25 7.13 9.64 -12.92
C THR A 25 7.81 10.20 -11.67
N LEU A 26 7.66 11.50 -11.42
CA LEU A 26 8.25 12.16 -10.26
C LEU A 26 7.62 11.67 -8.95
N ASP A 27 6.29 11.53 -8.93
CA ASP A 27 5.54 10.96 -7.81
C ASP A 27 6.03 9.54 -7.49
N MET A 28 6.12 8.68 -8.51
CA MET A 28 6.60 7.30 -8.34
C MET A 28 8.06 7.24 -7.87
N ALA A 29 8.93 8.14 -8.34
CA ALA A 29 10.32 8.22 -7.90
C ALA A 29 10.46 8.62 -6.41
N MET A 30 9.47 9.32 -5.86
CA MET A 30 9.43 9.74 -4.45
C MET A 30 8.45 8.94 -3.59
N ALA A 31 7.77 7.95 -4.16
CA ALA A 31 6.69 7.19 -3.52
C ALA A 31 7.10 6.48 -2.22
N THR A 32 8.40 6.18 -2.06
CA THR A 32 8.94 5.39 -0.94
C THR A 32 9.72 6.24 0.08
N THR A 33 9.46 7.55 0.13
CA THR A 33 10.13 8.48 1.05
C THR A 33 9.45 8.61 2.42
N ALA A 34 8.23 8.08 2.55
CA ALA A 34 7.50 8.06 3.81
C ALA A 34 8.15 7.09 4.83
N PRO A 35 7.89 7.26 6.15
CA PRO A 35 8.29 6.26 7.13
C PRO A 35 7.67 4.89 6.84
N ILE A 36 8.33 3.82 7.31
CA ILE A 36 7.82 2.45 7.19
C ILE A 36 6.42 2.33 7.80
N GLY A 37 5.53 1.63 7.10
CA GLY A 37 4.11 1.50 7.45
C GLY A 37 3.19 2.54 6.81
N TYR A 38 3.72 3.49 6.04
CA TYR A 38 2.95 4.55 5.39
C TYR A 38 3.25 4.64 3.89
N GLY A 39 2.30 5.21 3.14
CA GLY A 39 2.43 5.38 1.68
C GLY A 39 2.71 4.04 0.98
N HIS A 40 3.77 4.01 0.17
CA HIS A 40 4.23 2.80 -0.51
C HIS A 40 5.33 2.02 0.25
N VAL A 41 5.66 2.43 1.47
CA VAL A 41 6.63 1.73 2.32
C VAL A 41 5.87 0.79 3.25
N TYR A 42 5.48 -0.37 2.73
CA TYR A 42 4.65 -1.33 3.47
C TYR A 42 5.41 -1.99 4.62
N ALA A 43 4.82 -1.98 5.82
CA ALA A 43 5.32 -2.72 6.97
C ALA A 43 4.65 -4.10 7.04
N PRO A 44 5.36 -5.22 6.85
CA PRO A 44 4.74 -6.55 6.86
C PRO A 44 3.95 -6.84 8.13
N ALA A 45 4.43 -6.34 9.29
CA ALA A 45 3.76 -6.48 10.58
C ALA A 45 2.33 -5.91 10.59
N HIS A 46 2.07 -4.81 9.86
CA HIS A 46 0.75 -4.17 9.82
C HIS A 46 -0.29 -4.99 9.04
N TYR A 47 0.16 -5.88 8.15
CA TYR A 47 -0.73 -6.66 7.27
C TYR A 47 -1.03 -8.07 7.79
N ILE A 48 -0.37 -8.53 8.86
CA ILE A 48 -0.54 -9.90 9.39
C ILE A 48 -1.99 -10.18 9.74
N ASP A 49 -2.69 -9.24 10.40
CA ASP A 49 -4.10 -9.44 10.77
C ASP A 49 -4.99 -9.55 9.53
N ALA A 50 -4.78 -8.67 8.53
CA ALA A 50 -5.51 -8.73 7.28
C ALA A 50 -5.28 -10.06 6.54
N TRP A 51 -4.05 -10.57 6.54
CA TRP A 51 -3.74 -11.88 5.96
C TRP A 51 -4.43 -13.02 6.67
N ILE A 52 -4.47 -13.03 8.01
CA ILE A 52 -5.19 -14.04 8.80
C ILE A 52 -6.67 -14.07 8.39
N GLU A 53 -7.30 -12.90 8.31
CA GLU A 53 -8.71 -12.76 7.91
C GLU A 53 -8.98 -13.29 6.50
N VAL A 54 -8.17 -12.90 5.50
CA VAL A 54 -8.44 -13.30 4.11
C VAL A 54 -8.00 -14.73 3.77
N THR A 55 -7.15 -15.35 4.57
CA THR A 55 -6.66 -16.72 4.35
C THR A 55 -7.32 -17.76 5.24
N ALA A 56 -8.18 -17.34 6.18
CA ALA A 56 -8.84 -18.22 7.15
C ALA A 56 -7.84 -19.13 7.90
N VAL A 57 -6.74 -18.53 8.38
CA VAL A 57 -5.73 -19.28 9.14
C VAL A 57 -6.25 -19.61 10.53
N ASP A 58 -6.37 -20.91 10.80
CA ASP A 58 -6.75 -21.45 12.10
C ASP A 58 -5.54 -21.95 12.90
N GLY A 59 -5.69 -22.05 14.23
CA GLY A 59 -4.74 -22.75 15.09
C GLY A 59 -3.52 -21.95 15.56
N TRP A 60 -3.42 -20.67 15.23
CA TRP A 60 -2.38 -19.77 15.77
C TRP A 60 -2.86 -19.08 17.05
N SER A 61 -2.06 -19.18 18.11
CA SER A 61 -2.31 -18.44 19.35
C SER A 61 -1.97 -16.96 19.20
N ALA A 62 -2.56 -16.11 20.06
CA ALA A 62 -2.26 -14.69 20.10
C ALA A 62 -0.76 -14.41 20.33
N GLU A 63 -0.09 -15.24 21.13
CA GLU A 63 1.35 -15.13 21.38
C GLU A 63 2.18 -15.48 20.15
N GLN A 64 1.75 -16.47 19.33
CA GLN A 64 2.43 -16.81 18.08
C GLN A 64 2.32 -15.65 17.08
N ILE A 65 1.15 -15.04 16.99
CA ILE A 65 0.91 -13.87 16.12
C ILE A 65 1.75 -12.67 16.58
N ALA A 66 1.78 -12.40 17.89
CA ALA A 66 2.59 -11.31 18.45
C ALA A 66 4.09 -11.52 18.16
N ARG A 67 4.60 -12.75 18.31
CA ARG A 67 6.00 -13.07 17.96
C ARG A 67 6.28 -12.87 16.47
N LEU A 68 5.32 -13.20 15.60
CA LEU A 68 5.46 -13.00 14.16
C LEU A 68 5.52 -11.51 13.80
N LYS A 69 4.62 -10.69 14.36
CA LYS A 69 4.63 -9.23 14.20
C LYS A 69 5.98 -8.65 14.62
N HIS A 70 6.44 -9.00 15.82
CA HIS A 70 7.72 -8.52 16.34
C HIS A 70 8.91 -8.94 15.46
N HIS A 71 8.89 -10.16 14.92
CA HIS A 71 9.92 -10.62 13.98
C HIS A 71 10.03 -9.71 12.75
N PHE A 72 8.91 -9.26 12.19
CA PHE A 72 8.90 -8.37 11.04
C PHE A 72 9.16 -6.90 11.38
N GLU A 73 8.83 -6.44 12.60
CA GLU A 73 9.22 -5.11 13.07
C GLU A 73 10.74 -4.99 13.28
N SER A 74 11.39 -6.09 13.69
CA SER A 74 12.84 -6.14 13.91
C SER A 74 13.67 -6.22 12.62
N ARG A 75 13.01 -6.33 11.45
CA ARG A 75 13.66 -6.44 10.14
C ARG A 75 13.35 -5.20 9.30
N PRO A 76 14.39 -4.52 8.75
CA PRO A 76 14.20 -3.38 7.86
C PRO A 76 13.61 -3.79 6.51
#